data_AF-A0A662IPI5-F1
#
_entry.id   AF-A0A662IPI5-F1
#
_cell.length_a   1.000
_cell.length_b   1.000
_cell.length_c   1.000
_cell.angle_alpha   90.00
_cell.angle_beta   90.00
_cell.angle_gamma   90.00
#
_symmetry.space_group_name_H-M   'P 1'
#
loop_
_entity.id
_entity.type
_entity.pdbx_description
1 polymer ?
#
loop_
_entity_poly.entity_id
_entity_poly.type
_entity_poly.pdbx_seq_one_letter_code
_entity_poly.pdbx_strand_id
1 'polypeptide(L)'
;MRSLKYTIDIIGIMILIWCLMLAMLLLIDRVVVNIRIPIEGIIGSIVNNGIQLIIAGIMFLAWLLLWYRLTVYCRKRRLRLWSKSSQLSS
;
A
#
# COMPACT_ATOMS: atom_id res chain seq x y z
N MET A 1 2.46 -26.59 -16.45
CA MET A 1 3.36 -25.69 -15.67
C MET A 1 3.13 -24.18 -15.87
N ARG A 2 2.58 -23.68 -16.99
CA ARG A 2 2.34 -22.23 -17.17
C ARG A 2 1.32 -21.62 -16.20
N SER A 3 0.24 -22.34 -15.87
CA SER A 3 -0.80 -21.86 -14.92
C SER A 3 -0.23 -21.52 -13.53
N LEU A 4 0.68 -22.36 -13.03
CA LEU A 4 1.35 -22.20 -11.73
C LEU A 4 2.19 -20.92 -11.63
N LYS A 5 2.86 -20.51 -12.72
CA LYS A 5 3.62 -19.25 -12.75
C LYS A 5 2.71 -18.02 -12.60
N TYR A 6 1.50 -18.06 -13.17
CA TYR A 6 0.53 -16.96 -13.04
C TYR A 6 -0.02 -16.87 -11.61
N THR A 7 -0.30 -18.02 -10.99
CA THR A 7 -0.79 -18.09 -9.62
C THR A 7 0.24 -17.55 -8.63
N ILE A 8 1.52 -17.92 -8.79
CA ILE A 8 2.62 -17.43 -7.94
C ILE A 8 2.80 -15.92 -8.08
N ASP A 9 2.67 -15.35 -9.28
CA ASP A 9 2.78 -13.90 -9.50
C ASP A 9 1.65 -13.15 -8.76
N ILE A 10 0.41 -13.66 -8.83
CA ILE A 10 -0.74 -13.07 -8.12
C ILE A 10 -0.59 -13.17 -6.61
N ILE A 11 -0.16 -14.34 -6.11
CA ILE A 11 0.10 -14.55 -4.67
C ILE A 11 1.21 -13.63 -4.19
N GLY A 12 2.30 -13.50 -4.96
CA GLY A 12 3.40 -12.60 -4.64
C GLY A 12 2.94 -11.14 -4.55
N ILE A 13 2.11 -10.69 -5.49
CA ILE A 13 1.51 -9.36 -5.44
C ILE A 13 0.62 -9.20 -4.21
N MET A 14 -0.27 -10.16 -3.92
CA MET A 14 -1.12 -10.15 -2.71
C MET A 14 -0.29 -10.02 -1.44
N ILE A 15 0.74 -10.85 -1.28
CA ILE A 15 1.62 -10.81 -0.11
C ILE A 15 2.34 -9.46 0.00
N LEU A 16 2.83 -8.92 -1.12
CA LEU A 16 3.57 -7.65 -1.13
C LEU A 16 2.68 -6.49 -0.66
N ILE A 17 1.41 -6.46 -1.07
CA ILE A 17 0.43 -5.47 -0.59
C ILE A 17 0.15 -5.67 0.89
N TRP A 18 -0.05 -6.91 1.33
CA TRP A 18 -0.30 -7.17 2.75
C TRP A 18 0.88 -6.77 3.63
N CYS A 19 2.11 -7.10 3.21
CA CYS A 19 3.33 -6.67 3.90
C CYS A 19 3.48 -5.15 3.92
N LEU A 20 3.19 -4.48 2.81
CA LEU A 20 3.30 -3.03 2.73
C LEU A 20 2.21 -2.38 3.62
N MET A 21 1.03 -3.00 3.77
CA MET A 21 -0.06 -2.51 4.63
C MET A 21 0.33 -2.64 6.11
N LEU A 22 0.92 -3.77 6.48
CA LEU A 22 1.52 -3.99 7.80
C LEU A 22 2.64 -2.97 8.10
N ALA A 23 3.52 -2.70 7.13
CA ALA A 23 4.59 -1.73 7.28
C ALA A 23 4.04 -0.30 7.48
N MET A 24 3.00 0.08 6.74
CA MET A 24 2.26 1.33 6.95
C MET A 24 1.67 1.41 8.36
N LEU A 25 1.05 0.33 8.84
CA LEU A 25 0.47 0.29 10.18
C LEU A 25 1.53 0.51 11.26
N LEU A 26 2.69 -0.16 11.13
CA LEU A 26 3.81 0.00 12.06
C LEU A 26 4.43 1.39 12.01
N LEU A 27 4.49 2.01 10.83
CA LEU A 27 4.96 3.38 10.68
C LEU A 27 3.98 4.36 11.32
N ILE A 28 2.67 4.17 11.14
CA ILE A 28 1.65 4.99 11.81
C ILE A 28 1.82 4.82 13.32
N ASP A 29 1.87 3.59 13.84
CA ASP A 29 2.07 3.34 15.27
C ASP A 29 3.33 4.03 15.79
N ARG A 30 4.49 3.83 15.16
CA ARG A 30 5.73 4.48 15.60
C ARG A 30 5.73 6.00 15.49
N VAL A 31 5.20 6.56 14.39
CA VAL A 31 5.24 8.00 14.15
C VAL A 31 4.19 8.69 15.02
N VAL A 32 2.98 8.16 15.10
CA VAL A 32 1.89 8.72 15.91
C VAL A 32 2.23 8.57 17.39
N VAL A 33 2.53 7.36 17.88
CA VAL A 33 2.73 7.13 19.33
C VAL A 33 3.95 7.88 19.89
N ASN A 34 4.97 8.13 19.07
CA ASN A 34 6.21 8.76 19.53
C ASN A 34 6.18 10.30 19.45
N ILE A 35 5.21 10.91 18.74
CA ILE A 35 4.96 12.34 18.84
C ILE A 35 4.12 12.59 20.09
N ARG A 36 4.77 12.57 21.26
CA ARG A 36 4.24 13.18 22.49
C ARG A 36 4.95 14.50 22.69
N ILE A 37 4.40 15.57 22.12
CA ILE A 37 4.92 16.92 22.36
C ILE A 37 4.54 17.27 23.81
N PRO A 38 5.50 17.62 24.69
CA PRO A 38 5.24 17.95 26.08
C PRO A 38 4.68 19.38 26.17
N ILE A 39 3.48 19.58 25.63
CA ILE A 39 2.73 20.83 25.77
C ILE A 39 1.60 20.53 26.75
N GLU A 40 1.70 21.08 27.96
CA GLU A 40 0.69 20.89 28.99
C GLU A 40 -0.62 21.62 28.59
N GLY A 41 -1.72 20.87 28.50
CA GLY A 41 -3.06 21.41 28.25
C GLY A 41 -3.83 20.75 27.09
N ILE A 42 -5.16 20.89 27.11
CA ILE A 42 -6.11 20.31 26.13
C ILE A 42 -5.79 20.77 24.70
N ILE A 43 -5.31 22.00 24.54
CA ILE A 43 -4.95 22.60 23.24
C ILE A 43 -3.74 21.87 22.63
N GLY A 44 -2.75 21.48 23.44
CA GLY A 44 -1.60 20.69 23.00
C GLY A 44 -2.01 19.31 22.48
N SER A 45 -2.96 18.66 23.15
CA SER A 45 -3.50 17.36 22.72
C SER A 45 -4.28 17.44 21.41
N ILE A 46 -5.09 18.49 21.21
CA ILE A 46 -5.84 18.70 19.96
C ILE A 46 -4.91 18.94 18.78
N VAL A 47 -3.90 19.80 18.95
CA VAL A 47 -2.91 20.10 17.91
C VAL A 47 -2.09 18.85 17.57
N ASN A 48 -1.69 18.07 18.58
CA ASN A 48 -0.95 16.84 18.39
C ASN A 48 -1.75 15.80 17.60
N ASN A 49 -3.02 15.58 17.97
CA ASN A 49 -3.90 14.67 17.25
C ASN A 49 -4.20 15.17 15.84
N GLY A 50 -4.35 16.48 15.64
CA GLY A 50 -4.54 17.07 14.32
C GLY A 50 -3.34 16.81 13.39
N ILE A 51 -2.12 17.01 13.89
CA ILE A 51 -0.88 16.74 13.13
C ILE A 51 -0.76 15.24 12.84
N GLN A 52 -1.01 14.37 13.82
CA GLN A 52 -1.04 12.93 13.59
C GLN A 52 -2.04 12.52 12.52
N LEU A 53 -3.22 13.13 12.50
CA LEU A 53 -4.27 12.84 11.52
C LEU A 53 -3.88 13.30 10.12
N ILE A 54 -3.21 14.45 9.99
CA ILE A 54 -2.66 14.91 8.71
C ILE A 54 -1.56 13.95 8.22
N ILE A 55 -0.65 13.54 9.10
CA ILE A 55 0.42 12.59 8.76
C ILE A 55 -0.18 11.24 8.32
N ALA A 56 -1.14 10.71 9.08
CA ALA A 56 -1.85 9.49 8.74
C ALA A 56 -2.59 9.62 7.40
N GLY A 57 -3.21 10.76 7.12
CA GLY A 57 -3.86 11.05 5.85
C GLY A 57 -2.89 11.06 4.67
N ILE A 58 -1.74 11.71 4.80
CA ILE A 58 -0.69 11.72 3.76
C ILE A 58 -0.14 10.32 3.52
N MET A 59 0.11 9.58 4.60
CA MET A 59 0.56 8.18 4.52
C MET A 59 -0.47 7.30 3.83
N PHE A 60 -1.75 7.46 4.15
CA PHE A 60 -2.84 6.74 3.50
C PHE A 60 -2.98 7.10 2.00
N LEU A 61 -2.78 8.36 1.63
CA LEU A 61 -2.74 8.78 0.22
C LEU A 61 -1.55 8.17 -0.53
N ALA A 62 -0.36 8.18 0.08
CA ALA A 62 0.83 7.55 -0.48
C ALA A 62 0.62 6.03 -0.67
N TRP A 63 -0.01 5.38 0.32
CA TRP A 63 -0.44 3.99 0.26
C TRP A 63 -1.35 3.72 -0.95
N LEU A 64 -2.42 4.51 -1.09
CA LEU A 64 -3.39 4.40 -2.18
C LEU A 64 -2.74 4.59 -3.55
N LEU A 65 -1.84 5.56 -3.69
CA LEU A 65 -1.11 5.80 -4.94
C LEU A 65 -0.22 4.62 -5.31
N LEU A 66 0.50 4.08 -4.34
CA LEU A 66 1.37 2.92 -4.53
C LEU A 66 0.54 1.70 -4.90
N TRP A 67 -0.61 1.53 -4.24
CA TRP A 67 -1.57 0.48 -4.55
C TRP A 67 -2.15 0.60 -5.96
N TYR A 68 -2.55 1.80 -6.36
CA TYR A 68 -3.06 2.09 -7.69
C TYR A 68 -2.00 1.78 -8.77
N ARG A 69 -0.75 2.22 -8.57
CA ARG A 69 0.35 1.91 -9.50
C ARG A 69 0.59 0.42 -9.64
N LEU A 70 0.58 -0.31 -8.52
CA LEU A 70 0.72 -1.77 -8.54
C LEU A 70 -0.41 -2.42 -9.32
N THR A 71 -1.65 -2.00 -9.07
CA THR A 71 -2.85 -2.53 -9.74
C THR A 71 -2.81 -2.26 -11.24
N VAL A 72 -2.43 -1.05 -11.66
CA VAL A 72 -2.26 -0.68 -13.07
C VAL A 72 -1.14 -1.50 -13.71
N TYR A 73 0.00 -1.67 -13.02
CA TYR A 73 1.10 -2.50 -13.51
C TYR A 73 0.67 -3.96 -13.71
N CYS A 74 -0.04 -4.51 -12.73
CA CYS A 74 -0.61 -5.86 -12.80
C CYS A 74 -1.59 -6.00 -13.96
N ARG A 75 -2.46 -4.99 -14.16
CA ARG A 75 -3.42 -4.96 -15.28
C ARG A 75 -2.69 -4.93 -16.63
N LYS A 76 -1.69 -4.05 -16.80
CA LYS A 76 -0.85 -3.98 -18.01
C LYS A 76 -0.12 -5.30 -18.28
N ARG A 77 0.39 -5.95 -17.24
CA ARG A 77 1.09 -7.22 -17.36
C ARG A 77 0.13 -8.34 -17.76
N ARG A 78 -1.08 -8.38 -17.18
CA ARG A 78 -2.14 -9.33 -17.54
C ARG A 78 -2.57 -9.19 -19.00
N LEU A 79 -2.77 -7.97 -19.49
CA LEU A 79 -3.14 -7.69 -20.89
C LEU A 79 -2.08 -8.19 -21.89
N ARG A 80 -0.78 -7.97 -21.59
CA ARG A 80 0.32 -8.47 -22.44
C ARG A 80 0.39 -9.99 -22.48
N LEU A 81 0.08 -10.65 -21.37
CA LEU A 81 0.05 -12.11 -21.30
C LEU A 81 -1.13 -12.69 -22.09
N TRP A 82 -2.28 -12.01 -22.07
CA TRP A 82 -3.48 -12.40 -22.82
C TRP A 82 -3.29 -12.28 -24.35
N SER A 83 -2.64 -11.19 -24.81
CA SER A 83 -2.24 -11.03 -26.22
C SER A 83 -1.27 -12.13 -26.69
N LYS A 84 -0.41 -12.63 -25.78
CA LYS A 84 0.57 -13.67 -26.12
C LYS A 84 -0.06 -15.06 -26.18
N SER A 85 -1.14 -15.31 -25.44
CA SER A 85 -1.90 -16.56 -25.55
C SER A 85 -2.76 -16.63 -26.80
N SER A 86 -3.33 -15.51 -27.27
CA SER A 86 -4.13 -15.51 -28.50
C SER A 86 -3.29 -15.76 -29.75
N GLN A 87 -2.03 -15.29 -29.77
CA GLN A 87 -1.09 -15.58 -30.87
C GLN A 87 -0.55 -17.02 -30.89
N LEU A 88 -0.62 -17.76 -29.78
CA LEU A 88 -0.19 -19.17 -29.74
C LEU A 88 -1.31 -20.17 -30.09
N SER A 89 -2.54 -19.66 -30.29
CA SER A 89 -3.76 -20.41 -30.56
C SER A 89 -4.17 -20.35 -32.04
N SER A 90 -3.37 -19.71 -32.89
CA SER A 90 -3.55 -19.61 -34.34
C SER A 90 -2.34 -20.19 -35.05
#